data_AF-E2SQA3-F1
#
_entry.id   AF-E2SQA3-F1
#
_cell.length_a   1.000
_cell.length_b   1.000
_cell.length_c   1.000
_cell.angle_alpha   90.00
_cell.angle_beta   90.00
_cell.angle_gamma   90.00
#
_symmetry.space_group_name_H-M   'P 1'
#
loop_
_entity.id
_entity.type
_entity.pdbx_description
1 polymer ?
#
loop_
_entity_poly.entity_id
_entity_poly.type
_entity_poly.pdbx_seq_one_letter_code
_entity_poly.pdbx_strand_id
1 'polypeptide(L)'
;MKETEFFYEPCVDENQTVHNMKRQLMFLKQYTASLRLHSALYGEESVQLQVEDELSDYLNYTRSIVQTSKNSSYVHTDPVLEAMERQRRARERVQKQDQKAYVLLQGILQLKDLEKELLLDLYVRGLERSLVLRHQGDIVESTLNRRLRRACLHLAVLLHQEVLLTHT
;
A
#
# COMPACT_ATOMS: atom_id res chain seq x y z
N MET A 1 -15.54 36.47 -37.09
CA MET A 1 -15.68 35.01 -36.97
C MET A 1 -14.88 34.61 -35.74
N LYS A 2 -15.55 34.15 -34.68
CA LYS A 2 -14.87 33.73 -33.45
C LYS A 2 -14.55 32.25 -33.60
N GLU A 3 -13.26 31.94 -33.54
CA GLU A 3 -12.75 30.57 -33.49
C GLU A 3 -13.32 29.90 -32.25
N THR A 4 -14.11 28.84 -32.46
CA THR A 4 -14.56 27.95 -31.40
C THR A 4 -13.37 27.09 -31.01
N GLU A 5 -12.68 27.46 -29.94
CA GLU A 5 -11.78 26.56 -29.22
C GLU A 5 -12.61 25.38 -28.72
N PHE A 6 -12.57 24.28 -29.46
CA PHE A 6 -13.02 22.98 -28.96
C PHE A 6 -12.04 22.57 -27.86
N PHE A 7 -12.39 22.89 -26.60
CA PHE A 7 -11.80 22.25 -25.44
C PHE A 7 -12.17 20.77 -25.52
N TYR A 8 -11.28 19.95 -26.07
CA TYR A 8 -11.36 18.50 -25.93
C TYR A 8 -11.12 18.20 -24.44
N GLU A 9 -12.19 18.00 -23.68
CA GLU A 9 -12.08 17.34 -22.37
C GLU A 9 -11.38 15.99 -22.61
N PRO A 10 -10.28 15.70 -21.90
CA PRO A 10 -9.58 14.44 -22.11
C PRO A 10 -10.51 13.31 -21.69
N CYS A 11 -10.94 12.50 -22.66
CA CYS A 11 -11.88 11.42 -22.41
C CYS A 11 -11.20 10.38 -21.50
N VAL A 12 -11.70 10.18 -20.29
CA VAL A 12 -11.11 9.25 -19.31
C VAL A 12 -11.49 7.82 -19.67
N ASP A 13 -10.53 6.91 -19.77
CA ASP A 13 -10.81 5.47 -19.82
C ASP A 13 -11.24 5.00 -18.43
N GLU A 14 -12.55 5.01 -18.19
CA GLU A 14 -13.13 4.55 -16.94
C GLU A 14 -12.77 3.11 -16.59
N ASN A 15 -12.71 2.21 -17.59
CA ASN A 15 -12.51 0.78 -17.35
C ASN A 15 -11.06 0.52 -16.91
N GLN A 16 -10.10 1.14 -17.59
CA GLN A 16 -8.69 1.04 -17.23
C GLN A 16 -8.39 1.75 -15.90
N THR A 17 -9.01 2.90 -15.66
CA THR A 17 -8.91 3.63 -14.39
C THR A 17 -9.43 2.80 -13.22
N VAL A 18 -10.61 2.19 -13.35
CA VAL A 18 -11.19 1.32 -12.31
C VAL A 18 -10.31 0.09 -12.08
N HIS A 19 -9.76 -0.51 -13.14
CA HIS A 19 -8.87 -1.65 -13.02
C HIS A 19 -7.59 -1.31 -12.24
N ASN A 20 -6.96 -0.18 -12.57
CA ASN A 20 -5.78 0.30 -11.86
C ASN A 20 -6.09 0.61 -10.40
N MET A 21 -7.23 1.23 -10.12
CA MET A 21 -7.63 1.57 -8.76
C MET A 21 -7.94 0.33 -7.92
N LYS A 22 -8.59 -0.68 -8.50
CA LYS A 22 -8.79 -1.99 -7.85
C LYS A 22 -7.46 -2.65 -7.49
N ARG A 23 -6.43 -2.57 -8.34
CA ARG A 23 -5.09 -3.09 -8.02
C ARG A 23 -4.48 -2.38 -6.82
N GLN A 24 -4.62 -1.06 -6.73
CA GLN A 24 -4.12 -0.29 -5.58
C GLN A 24 -4.89 -0.59 -4.29
N LEU A 25 -6.22 -0.73 -4.37
CA LEU A 25 -7.05 -1.13 -3.23
C LEU A 25 -6.75 -2.57 -2.78
N MET A 26 -6.43 -3.48 -3.71
CA MET A 26 -5.96 -4.83 -3.38
C MET A 26 -4.60 -4.81 -2.68
N PHE A 27 -3.69 -3.92 -3.08
CA PHE A 27 -2.45 -3.67 -2.34
C PHE A 27 -2.77 -3.21 -0.90
N LEU A 28 -3.69 -2.26 -0.72
CA LEU A 28 -4.09 -1.79 0.61
C LEU A 28 -4.68 -2.92 1.47
N LYS A 29 -5.47 -3.81 0.88
CA LYS A 29 -6.01 -5.00 1.55
C LYS A 29 -4.92 -5.98 2.00
N GLN A 30 -3.94 -6.24 1.15
CA GLN A 30 -2.82 -7.10 1.48
C GLN A 30 -1.94 -6.48 2.56
N TYR A 31 -1.66 -5.17 2.45
CA TYR A 31 -0.84 -4.42 3.39
C TYR A 31 -1.49 -4.35 4.79
N THR A 32 -2.78 -4.06 4.87
CA THR A 32 -3.52 -4.07 6.14
C THR A 32 -3.60 -5.46 6.77
N ALA A 33 -3.76 -6.51 5.95
CA ALA A 33 -3.69 -7.89 6.42
C ALA A 33 -2.30 -8.24 6.97
N SER A 34 -1.22 -7.82 6.30
CA SER A 34 0.14 -8.04 6.80
C SER A 34 0.40 -7.29 8.12
N LEU A 35 -0.11 -6.07 8.27
CA LEU A 35 -0.01 -5.33 9.54
C LEU A 35 -0.79 -6.02 10.66
N ARG A 36 -1.99 -6.54 10.38
CA ARG A 36 -2.77 -7.30 11.36
C ARG A 36 -2.10 -8.60 11.76
N LEU A 37 -1.53 -9.33 10.80
CA LEU A 37 -0.74 -10.52 11.09
C LEU A 37 0.49 -10.16 11.91
N HIS A 38 1.17 -9.05 11.60
CA HIS A 38 2.29 -8.58 12.39
C HIS A 38 1.86 -8.21 13.82
N SER A 39 0.76 -7.48 13.98
CA SER A 39 0.19 -7.16 15.29
C SER A 39 -0.27 -8.40 16.06
N ALA A 40 -0.86 -9.40 15.39
CA ALA A 40 -1.34 -10.62 16.03
C ALA A 40 -0.21 -11.61 16.39
N LEU A 41 0.83 -11.70 15.56
CA LEU A 41 1.97 -12.60 15.77
C LEU A 41 2.98 -12.02 16.77
N TYR A 42 3.08 -10.70 16.85
CA TYR A 42 4.11 -10.04 17.65
C TYR A 42 3.53 -9.23 18.83
N GLY A 43 2.26 -8.80 18.83
CA GLY A 43 1.63 -8.11 19.97
C GLY A 43 2.24 -6.72 20.28
N GLU A 44 1.53 -5.87 21.03
CA GLU A 44 2.04 -4.53 21.43
C GLU A 44 3.28 -4.60 22.35
N GLU A 45 3.59 -5.76 22.93
CA GLU A 45 4.78 -5.99 23.78
C GLU A 45 6.06 -6.35 22.99
N SER A 46 5.98 -6.55 21.67
CA SER A 46 7.14 -6.95 20.82
C SER A 46 8.14 -5.85 20.46
N VAL A 47 8.09 -4.70 21.12
CA VAL A 47 9.23 -3.76 21.08
C VAL A 47 10.53 -4.48 21.48
N GLN A 48 10.43 -5.51 22.33
CA GLN A 48 11.56 -6.35 22.74
C GLN A 48 12.20 -7.16 21.60
N LEU A 49 11.44 -7.58 20.58
CA LEU A 49 11.98 -8.36 19.44
C LEU A 49 12.77 -7.47 18.46
N GLN A 50 12.40 -6.19 18.31
CA GLN A 50 13.23 -5.24 17.55
C GLN A 50 14.59 -5.02 18.25
N VAL A 51 14.60 -5.03 19.59
CA VAL A 51 15.84 -4.93 20.39
C VAL A 51 16.69 -6.20 20.26
N GLU A 52 16.08 -7.39 20.18
CA GLU A 52 16.81 -8.65 19.95
C GLU A 52 17.48 -8.70 18.55
N ASP A 53 16.82 -8.18 17.52
CA ASP A 53 17.42 -8.03 16.18
C ASP A 53 18.61 -7.06 16.21
N GLU A 54 18.49 -5.92 16.91
CA GLU A 54 19.58 -4.95 17.08
C GLU A 54 20.77 -5.50 17.90
N LEU A 55 20.50 -6.31 18.92
CA LEU A 55 21.51 -7.01 19.71
C LEU A 55 22.23 -8.08 18.88
N SER A 56 21.51 -8.81 18.04
CA SER A 56 22.07 -9.79 17.12
C SER A 56 23.00 -9.11 16.09
N ASP A 57 22.62 -7.93 15.60
CA ASP A 57 23.44 -7.10 14.71
C ASP A 57 24.72 -6.62 15.42
N TYR A 58 24.64 -6.18 16.68
CA TYR A 58 25.80 -5.80 17.48
C TYR A 58 26.75 -6.99 17.77
N LEU A 59 26.19 -8.16 18.06
CA LEU A 59 26.94 -9.40 18.27
C LEU A 59 27.62 -9.87 16.97
N ASN A 60 26.98 -9.71 15.83
CA ASN A 60 27.57 -10.01 14.52
C ASN A 60 28.67 -9.00 14.14
N TYR A 61 28.48 -7.72 14.44
CA TYR A 61 29.49 -6.67 14.27
C TYR A 61 30.75 -6.95 15.10
N THR A 62 30.57 -7.23 16.40
CA THR A 62 31.69 -7.58 17.28
C THR A 62 32.40 -8.86 16.84
N ARG A 63 31.67 -9.86 16.34
CA ARG A 63 32.27 -11.09 15.79
C ARG A 63 33.08 -10.83 14.50
N SER A 64 32.61 -9.96 13.61
CA SER A 64 33.32 -9.55 12.38
C SER A 64 34.62 -8.79 12.68
N ILE A 65 34.61 -7.87 13.65
CA ILE A 65 35.81 -7.14 14.09
C ILE A 65 36.86 -8.09 14.69
N VAL A 66 36.43 -9.06 15.50
CA VAL A 66 37.33 -10.04 16.11
C VAL A 66 37.94 -10.99 15.05
N GLN A 67 37.25 -11.22 13.93
CA GLN A 67 37.74 -12.08 12.84
C GLN A 67 38.66 -11.33 11.86
N THR A 68 38.38 -10.06 11.57
CA THR A 68 39.24 -9.21 10.73
C THR A 68 40.58 -8.91 11.40
N SER A 69 40.66 -8.89 12.74
CA SER A 69 41.93 -8.74 13.47
C SER A 69 42.87 -9.95 13.36
N LYS A 70 42.41 -11.09 12.83
CA LYS A 70 43.19 -12.34 12.75
C LYS A 70 43.66 -12.70 11.35
N ASN A 71 43.02 -12.23 10.28
CA ASN A 71 43.35 -12.63 8.91
C ASN A 71 43.46 -11.42 7.95
N SER A 72 44.70 -10.98 7.70
CA SER A 72 45.06 -9.77 6.93
C SER A 72 45.01 -9.91 5.39
N SER A 73 44.31 -10.88 4.82
CA SER A 73 44.34 -11.05 3.35
C SER A 73 43.11 -11.75 2.82
N TYR A 74 41.98 -11.05 2.76
CA TYR A 74 40.91 -11.35 1.82
C TYR A 74 40.14 -10.05 1.56
N VAL A 75 39.89 -9.76 0.28
CA VAL A 75 38.96 -8.71 -0.15
C VAL A 75 37.57 -9.16 0.27
N HIS A 76 37.24 -8.93 1.53
CA HIS A 76 35.91 -9.20 2.06
C HIS A 76 35.04 -7.99 1.72
N THR A 77 34.09 -8.17 0.80
CA THR A 77 32.81 -7.47 0.94
C THR A 77 32.32 -7.80 2.34
N ASP A 78 32.40 -6.82 3.24
CA ASP A 78 32.13 -7.00 4.66
C ASP A 78 30.69 -7.51 4.80
N PRO A 79 30.48 -8.76 5.26
CA PRO A 79 29.14 -9.35 5.36
C PRO A 79 28.21 -8.52 6.25
N VAL A 80 28.79 -7.73 7.17
CA VAL A 80 28.04 -6.77 7.98
C VAL A 80 27.56 -5.58 7.15
N LEU A 81 28.42 -4.98 6.31
CA LEU A 81 28.00 -3.90 5.41
C LEU A 81 26.91 -4.38 4.44
N GLU A 82 27.01 -5.61 3.92
CA GLU A 82 26.00 -6.19 3.05
C GLU A 82 24.67 -6.45 3.79
N ALA A 83 24.73 -6.93 5.03
CA ALA A 83 23.54 -7.10 5.88
C ALA A 83 22.89 -5.76 6.22
N MET A 84 23.68 -4.74 6.59
CA MET A 84 23.22 -3.37 6.84
C MET A 84 22.58 -2.75 5.59
N GLU A 85 23.17 -2.95 4.41
CA GLU A 85 22.57 -2.49 3.15
C GLU A 85 21.25 -3.20 2.84
N ARG A 86 21.17 -4.52 3.04
CA ARG A 86 19.92 -5.29 2.88
C ARG A 86 18.84 -4.79 3.84
N GLN A 87 19.18 -4.55 5.10
CA GLN A 87 18.27 -4.05 6.12
C GLN A 87 17.81 -2.62 5.79
N ARG A 88 18.71 -1.74 5.37
CA ARG A 88 18.37 -0.38 4.91
C ARG A 88 17.39 -0.44 3.73
N ARG A 89 17.66 -1.27 2.72
CA ARG A 89 16.75 -1.45 1.58
C ARG A 89 15.40 -2.02 2.01
N ALA A 90 15.37 -2.91 3.01
CA ALA A 90 14.12 -3.42 3.57
C ALA A 90 13.33 -2.32 4.27
N ARG A 91 13.98 -1.50 5.12
CA ARG A 91 13.35 -0.33 5.78
C ARG A 91 12.81 0.68 4.77
N GLU A 92 13.57 1.00 3.73
CA GLU A 92 13.13 1.89 2.65
C GLU A 92 11.93 1.32 1.88
N ARG A 93 11.86 -0.01 1.67
CA ARG A 93 10.69 -0.66 1.06
C ARG A 93 9.45 -0.53 1.93
N VAL A 94 9.58 -0.76 3.24
CA VAL A 94 8.47 -0.59 4.20
C VAL A 94 8.00 0.86 4.20
N GLN A 95 8.90 1.83 4.34
CA GLN A 95 8.54 3.26 4.30
C GLN A 95 7.81 3.65 3.01
N LYS A 96 8.24 3.15 1.85
CA LYS A 96 7.54 3.38 0.57
C LYS A 96 6.14 2.75 0.55
N GLN A 97 5.98 1.56 1.13
CA GLN A 97 4.67 0.92 1.25
C GLN A 97 3.75 1.69 2.20
N ASP A 98 4.27 2.14 3.34
CA ASP A 98 3.55 2.95 4.33
C ASP A 98 3.08 4.27 3.71
N GLN A 99 3.98 4.97 3.02
CA GLN A 99 3.63 6.21 2.33
C GLN A 99 2.54 5.99 1.27
N LYS A 100 2.65 4.91 0.50
CA LYS A 100 1.63 4.56 -0.50
C LYS A 100 0.28 4.24 0.15
N ALA A 101 0.28 3.47 1.24
CA ALA A 101 -0.94 3.15 1.98
C ALA A 101 -1.56 4.40 2.61
N TYR A 102 -0.74 5.31 3.14
CA TYR A 102 -1.15 6.59 3.71
C TYR A 102 -1.89 7.46 2.69
N VAL A 103 -1.30 7.67 1.50
CA VAL A 103 -1.94 8.46 0.44
C VAL A 103 -3.28 7.86 0.01
N LEU A 104 -3.35 6.53 -0.13
CA LEU A 104 -4.59 5.84 -0.48
C LEU A 104 -5.67 6.00 0.58
N LEU A 105 -5.32 5.81 1.86
CA LEU A 105 -6.25 5.99 2.98
C LEU A 105 -6.73 7.43 3.08
N GLN A 106 -5.83 8.40 2.94
CA GLN A 106 -6.18 9.82 2.93
C GLN A 106 -7.17 10.15 1.79
N GLY A 107 -6.96 9.59 0.59
CA GLY A 107 -7.89 9.73 -0.53
C GLY A 107 -9.26 9.09 -0.24
N ILE A 108 -9.29 7.90 0.38
CA ILE A 108 -10.55 7.24 0.77
C ILE A 108 -11.32 8.09 1.78
N LEU A 109 -10.64 8.70 2.74
CA LEU A 109 -11.27 9.52 3.78
C LEU A 109 -11.94 10.80 3.22
N GLN A 110 -11.50 11.28 2.06
CA GLN A 110 -12.09 12.44 1.37
C GLN A 110 -13.34 12.09 0.55
N LEU A 111 -13.66 10.81 0.37
CA LEU A 111 -14.87 10.38 -0.34
C LEU A 111 -16.14 10.64 0.49
N LYS A 112 -17.29 10.64 -0.20
CA LYS A 112 -18.61 10.69 0.44
C LYS A 112 -18.79 9.51 1.39
N ASP A 113 -19.50 9.70 2.49
CA ASP A 113 -19.61 8.71 3.57
C ASP A 113 -19.98 7.30 3.10
N LEU A 114 -20.96 7.16 2.20
CA LEU A 114 -21.36 5.85 1.68
C LEU A 114 -20.25 5.15 0.88
N GLU A 115 -19.50 5.90 0.08
CA GLU A 115 -18.41 5.37 -0.77
C GLU A 115 -17.15 5.10 0.06
N LYS A 116 -16.87 5.99 1.01
CA LYS A 116 -15.82 5.83 2.02
C LYS A 116 -16.02 4.55 2.82
N GLU A 117 -17.18 4.38 3.45
CA GLU A 117 -17.48 3.18 4.24
C GLU A 117 -17.44 1.91 3.39
N LEU A 118 -17.93 1.96 2.15
CA LEU A 118 -17.85 0.82 1.21
C LEU A 118 -16.40 0.37 0.96
N LEU A 119 -15.49 1.32 0.66
CA LEU A 119 -14.09 0.99 0.39
C LEU A 119 -13.36 0.52 1.65
N LEU A 120 -13.64 1.16 2.80
CA LEU A 120 -13.09 0.74 4.08
C LEU A 120 -13.55 -0.66 4.46
N ASP A 121 -14.83 -0.98 4.32
CA ASP A 121 -15.41 -2.29 4.62
C ASP A 121 -14.73 -3.42 3.81
N LEU A 122 -14.57 -3.22 2.51
CA LEU A 122 -14.05 -4.25 1.61
C LEU A 122 -12.53 -4.40 1.63
N TYR A 123 -11.80 -3.28 1.72
CA TYR A 123 -10.34 -3.26 1.50
C TYR A 123 -9.52 -2.96 2.74
N VAL A 124 -10.09 -2.37 3.80
CA VAL A 124 -9.37 -2.10 5.05
C VAL A 124 -9.83 -3.05 6.15
N ARG A 125 -11.13 -3.10 6.44
CA ARG A 125 -11.73 -4.01 7.43
C ARG A 125 -11.70 -5.45 6.94
N GLY A 126 -11.81 -5.66 5.62
CA GLY A 126 -11.72 -6.99 5.00
C GLY A 126 -12.97 -7.84 5.25
N LEU A 127 -14.13 -7.19 5.38
CA LEU A 127 -15.40 -7.84 5.63
C LEU A 127 -15.83 -8.73 4.45
N GLU A 128 -16.60 -9.77 4.76
CA GLU A 128 -17.21 -10.60 3.73
C GLU A 128 -18.24 -9.81 2.92
N ARG A 129 -18.31 -10.09 1.62
CA ARG A 129 -19.22 -9.39 0.69
C ARG A 129 -20.69 -9.45 1.17
N SER A 130 -21.11 -10.59 1.72
CA SER A 130 -22.46 -10.79 2.28
C SER A 130 -22.79 -9.80 3.42
N LEU A 131 -21.79 -9.44 4.22
CA LEU A 131 -21.95 -8.50 5.32
C LEU A 131 -21.92 -7.05 4.82
N VAL A 132 -21.06 -6.76 3.84
CA VAL A 132 -21.03 -5.44 3.19
C VAL A 132 -22.35 -5.10 2.49
N LEU A 133 -22.99 -6.08 1.83
CA LEU A 133 -24.31 -5.88 1.20
C LEU A 133 -25.35 -5.44 2.23
N ARG A 134 -25.38 -6.10 3.40
CA ARG A 134 -26.25 -5.76 4.53
C ARG A 134 -25.95 -4.36 5.07
N HIS A 135 -24.68 -4.06 5.30
CA HIS A 135 -24.22 -2.77 5.84
C HIS A 135 -24.58 -1.59 4.91
N GLN A 136 -24.67 -1.84 3.60
CA GLN A 136 -25.02 -0.85 2.58
C GLN A 136 -26.55 -0.69 2.35
N GLY A 137 -27.37 -1.29 3.22
CA GLY A 137 -28.84 -1.24 3.15
C GLY A 137 -29.45 -2.44 2.44
N ASP A 138 -28.88 -3.63 2.65
CA ASP A 138 -29.35 -4.91 2.10
C ASP A 138 -29.53 -4.90 0.57
N ILE A 139 -28.52 -4.35 -0.11
CA ILE A 139 -28.54 -4.17 -1.56
C ILE A 139 -28.17 -5.46 -2.29
N VAL A 140 -28.53 -5.52 -3.58
CA VAL A 140 -28.14 -6.61 -4.48
C VAL A 140 -26.72 -6.40 -5.01
N GLU A 141 -26.04 -7.50 -5.38
CA GLU A 141 -24.63 -7.50 -5.79
C GLU A 141 -24.32 -6.63 -7.02
N SER A 142 -25.26 -6.53 -7.97
CA SER A 142 -25.15 -5.63 -9.13
C SER A 142 -25.07 -4.16 -8.72
N THR A 143 -25.82 -3.78 -7.68
CA THR A 143 -25.84 -2.41 -7.13
C THR A 143 -24.55 -2.13 -6.39
N LEU A 144 -24.04 -3.11 -5.63
CA LEU A 144 -22.74 -3.02 -4.97
C LEU A 144 -21.62 -2.80 -5.99
N ASN A 145 -21.59 -3.58 -7.08
CA ASN A 145 -20.57 -3.45 -8.12
C ASN A 145 -20.61 -2.09 -8.81
N ARG A 146 -21.80 -1.54 -9.06
CA ARG A 146 -21.97 -0.19 -9.60
C ARG A 146 -21.46 0.89 -8.64
N ARG A 147 -21.82 0.80 -7.34
CA ARG A 147 -21.33 1.73 -6.31
C ARG A 147 -19.81 1.65 -6.17
N LEU A 148 -19.24 0.44 -6.20
CA LEU A 148 -17.80 0.23 -6.13
C LEU A 148 -17.07 0.80 -7.35
N ARG A 149 -17.60 0.60 -8.56
CA ARG A 149 -17.06 1.23 -9.77
C ARG A 149 -17.03 2.74 -9.64
N ARG A 150 -18.12 3.35 -9.17
CA ARG A 150 -18.22 4.79 -8.94
C ARG A 150 -17.21 5.28 -7.89
N ALA A 151 -17.11 4.59 -6.76
CA ALA A 151 -16.15 4.93 -5.71
C ALA A 151 -14.69 4.84 -6.21
N CYS A 152 -14.36 3.83 -7.03
CA CYS A 152 -13.05 3.73 -7.68
C CYS A 152 -12.76 4.92 -8.60
N LEU A 153 -13.73 5.38 -9.39
CA LEU A 153 -13.56 6.54 -10.26
C LEU A 153 -13.36 7.82 -9.45
N HIS A 154 -14.20 8.07 -8.45
CA HIS A 154 -14.05 9.25 -7.58
C HIS A 154 -12.71 9.25 -6.84
N LEU A 155 -12.25 8.08 -6.38
CA LEU A 155 -10.93 7.97 -5.75
C LEU A 155 -9.81 8.27 -6.75
N ALA A 156 -9.93 7.81 -8.00
CA ALA A 156 -8.96 8.10 -9.04
C ALA A 156 -8.89 9.61 -9.35
N VAL A 157 -10.03 10.31 -9.38
CA VAL A 157 -10.11 11.77 -9.53
C VAL A 157 -9.34 12.46 -8.40
N LEU A 158 -9.62 12.07 -7.14
CA LEU A 158 -9.00 12.67 -5.95
C LEU A 158 -7.49 12.46 -5.90
N LEU A 159 -7.01 11.33 -6.41
CA LEU A 159 -5.59 10.98 -6.44
C LEU A 159 -4.89 11.44 -7.72
N HIS A 160 -5.60 12.06 -8.66
CA HIS A 160 -5.10 12.43 -10.00
C HIS A 160 -4.48 11.25 -10.76
N GLN A 161 -5.12 10.08 -10.69
CA GLN A 161 -4.64 8.82 -11.30
C GLN A 161 -5.58 8.30 -12.39
N GLU A 162 -6.30 9.21 -13.04
CA GLU A 162 -7.15 8.92 -14.17
C GLU A 162 -6.29 8.53 -15.39
N VAL A 163 -6.75 7.51 -16.12
CA VAL A 163 -6.13 7.13 -17.39
C VAL A 163 -6.85 7.88 -18.50
N LEU A 164 -6.13 8.73 -19.22
CA LEU A 164 -6.67 9.48 -20.34
C LEU A 164 -6.61 8.63 -21.61
N LEU A 165 -7.67 8.65 -22.41
CA LEU A 165 -7.68 8.06 -23.73
C LEU A 165 -6.76 8.87 -24.64
N THR A 166 -5.70 8.22 -25.14
CA THR A 166 -4.89 8.78 -26.21
C THR A 166 -5.66 8.63 -27.51
N HIS A 167 -6.23 9.73 -28.02
CA HIS A 167 -6.71 9.78 -29.40
C HIS A 167 -5.49 9.73 -30.33
N THR A 168 -5.22 8.56 -30.90
CA THR A 168 -4.34 8.40 -32.07
C THR A 168 -5.15 8.53 -33.35
#